data_AF-A0A1X0DDF2-F1
#
_entry.id   AF-A0A1X0DDF2-F1
#
_cell.length_a   1.000
_cell.length_b   1.000
_cell.length_c   1.000
_cell.angle_alpha   90.00
_cell.angle_beta   90.00
_cell.angle_gamma   90.00
#
_symmetry.space_group_name_H-M   'P 1'
#
loop_
_entity.id
_entity.type
_entity.pdbx_description
1 polymer ?
#
loop_
_entity_poly.entity_id
_entity_poly.type
_entity_poly.pdbx_seq_one_letter_code
_entity_poly.pdbx_strand_id
1 'polypeptide(L)'
;MRNALATLGQMAVAAVVAVVIAVVSLIAIAGVQWPAFPSSNQLHALTTVGQVGCLAGLVAVGWLWRRYRILARLGGLAFVSAFTVVTLGMPLGATKLYLFGISVDQQFRTEYLTRLADSPALHDMTYLGLPTFYPPGWFWIGGRVAALTGTPAWEMYKPWAITSITIAVAVALVLWWRMIRFEYALIVTTATAAVTLAYGSPEPYAAMITVLLPPVLVLTWSGLRAGSSAAPERAPPRGGRPPGGPG
;
A
#
# COMPACT_ATOMS: atom_id res chain seq x y z
N MET A 1 4.22 -21.86 -10.94
CA MET A 1 3.98 -20.67 -11.79
C MET A 1 2.52 -20.18 -11.77
N ARG A 2 1.50 -21.03 -12.01
CA ARG A 2 0.08 -20.61 -12.03
C ARG A 2 -0.41 -19.83 -10.78
N ASN A 3 -0.02 -20.28 -9.58
CA ASN A 3 -0.40 -19.60 -8.33
C ASN A 3 0.26 -18.23 -8.14
N ALA A 4 1.47 -18.02 -8.68
CA ALA A 4 2.16 -16.73 -8.60
C ALA A 4 1.51 -15.71 -9.55
N LEU A 5 1.20 -16.12 -10.79
CA LEU A 5 0.47 -15.31 -11.76
C LEU A 5 -0.90 -14.88 -11.24
N ALA A 6 -1.63 -15.79 -10.57
CA ALA A 6 -2.91 -15.46 -9.95
C ALA A 6 -2.76 -14.42 -8.82
N THR A 7 -1.72 -14.51 -7.98
CA THR A 7 -1.46 -13.51 -6.94
C THR A 7 -1.09 -12.17 -7.55
N LEU A 8 -0.24 -12.14 -8.58
CA LEU A 8 0.10 -10.90 -9.30
C LEU A 8 -1.13 -10.24 -9.93
N GLY A 9 -2.02 -11.03 -10.55
CA GLY A 9 -3.29 -10.53 -11.07
C GLY A 9 -4.18 -9.93 -9.98
N GLN A 10 -4.24 -10.55 -8.79
CA GLN A 10 -4.99 -10.01 -7.66
C GLN A 10 -4.36 -8.72 -7.10
N MET A 11 -3.03 -8.63 -7.05
CA MET A 11 -2.33 -7.40 -6.66
C MET A 11 -2.58 -6.27 -7.66
N ALA A 12 -2.60 -6.57 -8.95
CA ALA A 12 -2.95 -5.60 -9.99
C ALA A 12 -4.38 -5.09 -9.84
N VAL A 13 -5.35 -6.00 -9.62
CA VAL A 13 -6.74 -5.61 -9.32
C VAL A 13 -6.82 -4.76 -8.05
N ALA A 14 -6.10 -5.12 -6.99
CA ALA A 14 -6.05 -4.33 -5.75
C ALA A 14 -5.51 -2.91 -5.99
N ALA A 15 -4.42 -2.78 -6.76
CA ALA A 15 -3.88 -1.47 -7.13
C ALA A 15 -4.90 -0.65 -7.94
N VAL A 16 -5.58 -1.25 -8.91
CA VAL A 16 -6.62 -0.56 -9.70
C VAL A 16 -7.78 -0.09 -8.82
N VAL A 17 -8.32 -0.96 -7.96
CA VAL A 17 -9.40 -0.60 -7.02
C VAL A 17 -8.95 0.54 -6.09
N ALA A 18 -7.74 0.45 -5.55
CA ALA A 18 -7.15 1.47 -4.70
C ALA A 18 -7.02 2.83 -5.40
N VAL A 19 -6.51 2.83 -6.64
CA VAL A 19 -6.40 4.04 -7.47
C VAL A 19 -7.78 4.64 -7.75
N VAL A 20 -8.74 3.84 -8.19
CA VAL A 20 -10.10 4.33 -8.50
C VAL A 20 -10.73 4.99 -7.28
N ILE A 21 -10.66 4.34 -6.11
CA ILE A 21 -11.22 4.88 -4.88
C ILE A 21 -10.48 6.15 -4.45
N ALA A 22 -9.14 6.13 -4.45
CA ALA A 22 -8.36 7.31 -4.08
C ALA A 22 -8.66 8.51 -4.98
N VAL A 23 -8.64 8.32 -6.31
CA VAL A 23 -8.90 9.40 -7.28
C VAL A 23 -10.32 9.94 -7.13
N VAL A 24 -11.35 9.08 -7.13
CA VAL A 24 -12.76 9.50 -7.03
C VAL A 24 -13.00 10.23 -5.71
N SER A 25 -12.53 9.68 -4.59
CA SER A 25 -12.69 10.30 -3.28
C SER A 25 -11.93 11.63 -3.17
N LEU A 26 -10.69 11.71 -3.67
CA LEU A 26 -9.91 12.96 -3.62
C LEU A 26 -10.51 14.06 -4.50
N ILE A 27 -11.07 13.70 -5.67
CA ILE A 27 -11.82 14.65 -6.51
C ILE A 27 -13.08 15.13 -5.78
N ALA A 28 -13.85 14.21 -5.18
CA ALA A 28 -15.05 14.57 -4.42
C ALA A 28 -14.74 15.48 -3.24
N ILE A 29 -13.65 15.21 -2.51
CA ILE A 29 -13.15 16.06 -1.41
C ILE A 29 -12.74 17.42 -1.96
N ALA A 30 -11.98 17.49 -3.05
CA ALA A 30 -11.53 18.75 -3.63
C ALA A 30 -12.68 19.61 -4.21
N GLY A 31 -13.83 18.99 -4.53
CA GLY A 31 -15.02 19.69 -5.03
C GLY A 31 -15.79 20.49 -3.99
N VAL A 32 -15.42 20.43 -2.71
CA VAL A 32 -16.10 21.11 -1.61
C VAL A 32 -15.17 22.14 -0.96
N GLN A 33 -15.71 23.30 -0.61
CA GLN A 33 -15.00 24.34 0.13
C GLN A 33 -15.02 24.00 1.64
N TRP A 34 -13.95 23.38 2.12
CA TRP A 34 -13.84 22.96 3.51
C TRP A 34 -13.29 24.06 4.41
N PRO A 35 -13.77 24.18 5.66
CA PRO A 35 -13.11 24.99 6.67
C PRO A 35 -11.76 24.39 7.07
N ALA A 36 -10.83 25.21 7.57
CA ALA A 36 -9.53 24.73 8.03
C ALA A 36 -9.67 23.66 9.13
N PHE A 37 -8.95 22.55 8.97
CA PHE A 37 -9.05 21.38 9.85
C PHE A 37 -8.82 21.69 11.33
N PRO A 38 -7.75 22.40 11.74
CA PRO A 38 -7.47 22.62 13.17
C PRO A 38 -8.52 23.45 13.91
N SER A 39 -9.34 24.20 13.17
CA SER A 39 -10.34 25.13 13.72
C SER A 39 -11.78 24.70 13.44
N SER A 40 -12.01 23.49 12.91
CA SER A 40 -13.35 23.05 12.49
C SER A 40 -13.70 21.64 12.93
N ASN A 41 -14.76 21.54 13.74
CA ASN A 41 -15.36 20.26 14.13
C ASN A 41 -16.00 19.50 12.96
N GLN A 42 -16.28 20.16 11.83
CA GLN A 42 -16.92 19.52 10.68
C GLN A 42 -16.02 18.45 10.05
N LEU A 43 -14.75 18.79 9.78
CA LEU A 43 -13.82 17.82 9.20
C LEU A 43 -13.45 16.73 10.21
N HIS A 44 -13.37 17.04 11.51
CA HIS A 44 -13.20 16.02 12.55
C HIS A 44 -14.37 15.01 12.56
N ALA A 45 -15.61 15.51 12.50
CA ALA A 45 -16.81 14.67 12.46
C ALA A 45 -16.86 13.81 11.19
N LEU A 46 -16.63 14.40 10.01
CA LEU A 46 -16.63 13.66 8.75
C LEU A 46 -15.51 12.61 8.66
N THR A 47 -14.32 12.95 9.17
CA THR A 47 -13.21 11.98 9.24
C THR A 47 -13.58 10.81 10.14
N THR A 48 -14.12 11.08 11.34
CA THR A 48 -14.55 10.04 12.29
C THR A 48 -15.65 9.17 11.72
N VAL A 49 -16.71 9.77 11.17
CA VAL A 49 -17.84 9.03 10.57
C VAL A 49 -17.36 8.19 9.40
N GLY A 50 -16.52 8.73 8.52
CA GLY A 50 -15.96 7.98 7.40
C GLY A 50 -15.07 6.82 7.85
N GLN A 51 -14.22 7.01 8.87
CA GLN A 51 -13.40 5.94 9.44
C GLN A 51 -14.27 4.83 10.04
N VAL A 52 -15.23 5.18 10.89
CA VAL A 52 -16.16 4.22 11.52
C VAL A 52 -16.98 3.49 10.45
N GLY A 53 -17.46 4.20 9.43
CA GLY A 53 -18.19 3.61 8.31
C GLY A 53 -17.35 2.60 7.53
N CYS A 54 -16.07 2.90 7.27
CA CYS A 54 -15.15 1.96 6.63
C CYS A 54 -14.90 0.73 7.50
N LEU A 55 -14.70 0.90 8.81
CA LEU A 55 -14.50 -0.21 9.75
C LEU A 55 -15.75 -1.10 9.84
N ALA A 56 -16.94 -0.51 9.92
CA ALA A 56 -18.20 -1.25 9.87
C ALA A 56 -18.35 -2.03 8.56
N GLY A 57 -17.98 -1.43 7.43
CA GLY A 57 -17.92 -2.09 6.13
C GLY A 57 -16.98 -3.30 6.10
N LEU A 58 -15.80 -3.19 6.70
CA LEU A 58 -14.83 -4.29 6.82
C LEU A 58 -15.37 -5.45 7.67
N VAL A 59 -16.06 -5.13 8.77
CA VAL A 59 -16.75 -6.15 9.60
C VAL A 59 -17.84 -6.85 8.80
N ALA A 60 -18.68 -6.10 8.08
CA ALA A 60 -19.73 -6.65 7.23
C ALA A 60 -19.17 -7.56 6.12
N VAL A 61 -18.08 -7.15 5.48
CA VAL A 61 -17.35 -7.94 4.48
C VAL A 61 -16.80 -9.23 5.07
N GLY A 62 -16.20 -9.17 6.27
CA GLY A 62 -15.73 -10.35 6.99
C GLY A 62 -16.86 -11.34 7.30
N TRP A 63 -18.03 -10.84 7.69
CA TRP A 63 -19.22 -11.65 7.95
C TRP A 63 -19.78 -12.32 6.68
N LEU A 64 -19.83 -11.58 5.56
CA LEU A 64 -20.34 -12.06 4.27
C LEU A 64 -19.37 -13.01 3.53
N TRP A 65 -18.10 -13.10 3.96
CA TRP A 65 -17.04 -13.86 3.31
C TRP A 65 -17.42 -15.30 2.95
N ARG A 66 -18.09 -16.00 3.88
CA ARG A 66 -18.45 -17.42 3.69
C ARG A 66 -19.45 -17.65 2.56
N ARG A 67 -20.33 -16.68 2.30
CA ARG A 67 -21.41 -16.78 1.32
C ARG A 67 -21.07 -16.12 -0.01
N TYR A 68 -20.35 -15.01 0.01
CA TYR A 68 -20.10 -14.17 -1.18
C TYR A 68 -18.62 -13.82 -1.33
N ARG A 69 -17.78 -14.82 -1.61
CA ARG A 69 -16.31 -14.67 -1.62
C ARG A 69 -15.81 -13.55 -2.52
N ILE A 70 -16.29 -13.44 -3.76
CA ILE A 70 -15.80 -12.41 -4.71
C ILE A 70 -16.19 -11.01 -4.22
N LEU A 71 -17.45 -10.82 -3.85
CA LEU A 71 -17.96 -9.55 -3.32
C LEU A 71 -17.23 -9.15 -2.05
N ALA A 72 -16.94 -10.10 -1.16
CA ALA A 72 -16.19 -9.84 0.05
C ALA A 72 -14.73 -9.45 -0.25
N ARG A 73 -14.05 -10.06 -1.23
CA ARG A 73 -12.71 -9.59 -1.65
C ARG A 73 -12.73 -8.15 -2.15
N LEU A 74 -13.66 -7.85 -3.06
CA LEU A 74 -13.79 -6.50 -3.64
C LEU A 74 -14.19 -5.49 -2.58
N GLY A 75 -15.13 -5.82 -1.69
CA GLY A 75 -15.53 -4.99 -0.57
C GLY A 75 -14.38 -4.77 0.42
N GLY A 76 -13.57 -5.80 0.69
CA GLY A 76 -12.40 -5.69 1.55
C GLY A 76 -11.39 -4.70 0.98
N LEU A 77 -11.04 -4.84 -0.31
CA LEU A 77 -10.20 -3.89 -1.03
C LEU A 77 -10.80 -2.48 -1.01
N ALA A 78 -12.10 -2.37 -1.21
CA ALA A 78 -12.78 -1.07 -1.25
C ALA A 78 -12.74 -0.36 0.10
N PHE A 79 -13.11 -1.03 1.18
CA PHE A 79 -13.16 -0.42 2.50
C PHE A 79 -11.78 -0.15 3.11
N VAL A 80 -10.74 -0.97 2.87
CA VAL A 80 -9.38 -0.60 3.33
C VAL A 80 -8.82 0.59 2.55
N SER A 81 -9.17 0.70 1.26
CA SER A 81 -8.77 1.83 0.43
C SER A 81 -9.49 3.11 0.88
N ALA A 82 -10.80 3.04 1.07
CA ALA A 82 -11.61 4.15 1.57
C ALA A 82 -11.18 4.57 2.97
N PHE A 83 -10.89 3.62 3.88
CA PHE A 83 -10.37 3.92 5.21
C PHE A 83 -9.08 4.74 5.14
N THR A 84 -8.16 4.37 4.25
CA THR A 84 -6.90 5.08 4.04
C THR A 84 -7.13 6.50 3.52
N VAL A 85 -7.98 6.64 2.48
CA VAL A 85 -8.26 7.93 1.85
C VAL A 85 -9.03 8.86 2.77
N VAL A 86 -10.01 8.36 3.52
CA VAL A 86 -10.73 9.18 4.51
C VAL A 86 -9.80 9.65 5.60
N THR A 87 -8.93 8.77 6.12
CA THR A 87 -8.03 9.08 7.23
C THR A 87 -7.04 10.20 6.90
N LEU A 88 -6.56 10.27 5.66
CA LEU A 88 -5.61 11.32 5.24
C LEU A 88 -6.28 12.45 4.44
N GLY A 89 -7.14 12.11 3.51
CA GLY A 89 -7.76 13.02 2.55
C GLY A 89 -8.79 13.95 3.17
N MET A 90 -9.66 13.46 4.06
CA MET A 90 -10.66 14.33 4.69
C MET A 90 -10.01 15.42 5.55
N PRO A 91 -9.03 15.12 6.44
CA PRO A 91 -8.34 16.16 7.18
C PRO A 91 -7.60 17.19 6.31
N LEU A 92 -7.10 16.74 5.15
CA LEU A 92 -6.40 17.58 4.19
C LEU A 92 -7.34 18.21 3.13
N GLY A 93 -8.66 18.21 3.36
CA GLY A 93 -9.64 18.71 2.40
C GLY A 93 -9.50 20.21 2.11
N ALA A 94 -9.11 21.00 3.12
CA ALA A 94 -9.00 22.47 3.01
C ALA A 94 -7.66 22.98 2.45
N THR A 95 -6.75 22.10 2.04
CA THR A 95 -5.40 22.49 1.57
C THR A 95 -4.97 21.65 0.38
N LYS A 96 -4.12 22.17 -0.51
CA LYS A 96 -3.45 21.37 -1.54
C LYS A 96 -2.21 20.64 -1.02
N LEU A 97 -1.63 21.13 0.08
CA LEU A 97 -0.40 20.60 0.64
C LEU A 97 -0.64 19.31 1.40
N TYR A 98 0.38 18.44 1.41
CA TYR A 98 0.36 17.24 2.24
C TYR A 98 0.61 17.57 3.72
N LEU A 99 0.66 16.54 4.56
CA LEU A 99 0.95 16.66 6.00
C LEU A 99 2.17 17.56 6.23
N PHE A 100 2.06 18.49 7.19
CA PHE A 100 3.09 19.47 7.56
C PHE A 100 3.46 20.52 6.50
N GLY A 101 2.77 20.58 5.36
CA GLY A 101 2.93 21.68 4.40
C GLY A 101 4.29 21.68 3.69
N ILE A 102 4.82 22.87 3.41
CA ILE A 102 6.19 23.08 2.87
C ILE A 102 7.09 23.48 4.04
N SER A 103 7.45 22.50 4.86
CA SER A 103 8.29 22.70 6.04
C SER A 103 9.17 21.47 6.28
N VAL A 104 10.37 21.70 6.81
CA VAL A 104 11.36 20.65 7.12
C VAL A 104 11.51 19.70 5.92
N ASP A 105 11.40 18.39 6.12
CA ASP A 105 11.58 17.39 5.09
C ASP A 105 10.54 17.47 3.98
N GLN A 106 9.33 17.96 4.24
CA GLN A 106 8.31 18.06 3.20
C GLN A 106 8.68 19.08 2.12
N GLN A 107 9.44 20.10 2.46
CA GLN A 107 9.97 21.05 1.48
C GLN A 107 10.87 20.32 0.48
N PHE A 108 11.89 19.60 0.97
CA PHE A 108 12.82 18.87 0.12
C PHE A 108 12.12 17.77 -0.72
N ARG A 109 11.16 17.06 -0.12
CA ARG A 109 10.38 16.03 -0.82
C ARG A 109 9.53 16.61 -1.96
N THR A 110 8.94 17.78 -1.73
CA THR A 110 8.12 18.48 -2.75
C THR A 110 9.01 19.04 -3.86
N GLU A 111 10.15 19.63 -3.50
CA GLU A 111 11.18 20.10 -4.43
C GLU A 111 11.67 18.93 -5.31
N TYR A 112 11.97 17.78 -4.71
CA TYR A 112 12.45 16.63 -5.45
C TYR A 112 11.43 16.05 -6.42
N LEU A 113 10.16 15.95 -6.01
CA LEU A 113 9.08 15.57 -6.92
C LEU A 113 8.94 16.57 -8.09
N THR A 114 9.12 17.86 -7.82
CA THR A 114 9.08 18.92 -8.83
C THR A 114 10.23 18.81 -9.82
N ARG A 115 11.44 18.57 -9.34
CA ARG A 115 12.61 18.27 -10.17
C ARG A 115 12.35 17.07 -11.08
N LEU A 116 11.76 16.02 -10.53
CA LEU A 116 11.41 14.79 -11.25
C LEU A 116 10.13 14.89 -12.06
N ALA A 117 9.42 16.02 -12.06
CA ALA A 117 8.38 16.37 -13.02
C ALA A 117 8.94 17.17 -14.19
N ASP A 118 9.91 18.05 -13.93
CA ASP A 118 10.65 18.80 -14.95
C ASP A 118 11.54 17.88 -15.82
N SER A 119 12.33 16.99 -15.21
CA SER A 119 13.22 16.06 -15.91
C SER A 119 13.14 14.64 -15.35
N PRO A 120 13.18 13.57 -16.19
CA PRO A 120 13.23 12.19 -15.70
C PRO A 120 14.62 11.78 -15.19
N ALA A 121 15.63 12.65 -15.30
CA ALA A 121 16.99 12.35 -14.86
C ALA A 121 17.10 12.33 -13.33
N LEU A 122 17.87 11.37 -12.79
CA LEU A 122 18.03 11.14 -11.36
C LEU A 122 19.05 12.10 -10.72
N HIS A 123 18.79 13.40 -10.84
CA HIS A 123 19.58 14.44 -10.20
C HIS A 123 19.12 14.69 -8.77
N ASP A 124 20.03 15.16 -7.92
CA ASP A 124 19.63 15.72 -6.62
C ASP A 124 18.65 16.88 -6.80
N MET A 125 17.81 17.08 -5.78
CA MET A 125 16.78 18.12 -5.78
C MET A 125 17.36 19.53 -5.75
N THR A 126 18.51 19.72 -5.10
CA THR A 126 19.06 21.05 -4.80
C THR A 126 20.46 21.26 -5.39
N TYR A 127 21.36 20.28 -5.28
CA TYR A 127 22.77 20.44 -5.65
C TYR A 127 23.11 19.84 -7.01
N LEU A 128 23.75 20.63 -7.86
CA LEU A 128 24.23 20.16 -9.16
C LEU A 128 25.38 19.16 -9.00
N GLY A 129 25.32 18.07 -9.77
CA GLY A 129 26.40 17.07 -9.83
C GLY A 129 26.45 16.09 -8.65
N LEU A 130 25.57 16.22 -7.66
CA LEU A 130 25.48 15.27 -6.54
C LEU A 130 24.44 14.17 -6.82
N PRO A 131 24.64 12.96 -6.27
CA PRO A 131 23.60 11.94 -6.23
C PRO A 131 22.44 12.39 -5.33
N THR A 132 21.24 11.93 -5.65
CA THR A 132 20.04 12.22 -4.84
C THR A 132 20.19 11.72 -3.40
N PHE A 133 19.80 12.57 -2.44
CA PHE A 133 19.68 12.18 -1.03
C PHE A 133 18.55 11.16 -0.79
N TYR A 134 17.40 11.33 -1.46
CA TYR A 134 16.25 10.43 -1.30
C TYR A 134 16.26 9.25 -2.29
N PRO A 135 15.68 8.08 -1.93
CA PRO A 135 15.48 6.98 -2.86
C PRO A 135 14.60 7.42 -4.05
N PRO A 136 15.11 7.38 -5.30
CA PRO A 136 14.47 8.05 -6.43
C PRO A 136 13.14 7.44 -6.86
N GLY A 137 12.93 6.13 -6.66
CA GLY A 137 11.86 5.39 -7.32
C GLY A 137 10.45 5.96 -7.10
N TRP A 138 10.09 6.26 -5.84
CA TRP A 138 8.76 6.79 -5.51
C TRP A 138 8.56 8.21 -6.05
N PHE A 139 9.58 9.06 -5.96
CA PHE A 139 9.52 10.44 -6.46
C PHE A 139 9.51 10.49 -7.98
N TRP A 140 10.23 9.57 -8.64
CA TRP A 140 10.29 9.48 -10.09
C TRP A 140 8.91 9.18 -10.66
N ILE A 141 8.22 8.16 -10.13
CA ILE A 141 6.87 7.82 -10.57
C ILE A 141 5.92 9.00 -10.35
N GLY A 142 5.93 9.60 -9.16
CA GLY A 142 5.05 10.74 -8.85
C GLY A 142 5.32 11.98 -9.70
N GLY A 143 6.59 12.31 -9.95
CA GLY A 143 6.98 13.41 -10.82
C GLY A 143 6.58 13.16 -12.27
N ARG A 144 6.74 11.93 -12.77
CA ARG A 144 6.27 11.54 -14.11
C ARG A 144 4.74 11.58 -14.21
N VAL A 145 4.01 11.18 -13.17
CA VAL A 145 2.54 11.33 -13.12
C VAL A 145 2.16 12.81 -13.21
N ALA A 146 2.82 13.69 -12.44
CA ALA A 146 2.60 15.13 -12.52
C ALA A 146 2.84 15.69 -13.94
N ALA A 147 3.93 15.28 -14.58
CA ALA A 147 4.25 15.68 -15.95
C ALA A 147 3.23 15.17 -16.96
N LEU A 148 2.76 13.93 -16.83
CA LEU A 148 1.76 13.32 -17.71
C LEU A 148 0.38 13.96 -17.59
N THR A 149 -0.01 14.42 -16.39
CA THR A 149 -1.32 15.05 -16.15
C THR A 149 -1.29 16.57 -16.31
N GLY A 150 -0.11 17.17 -16.51
CA GLY A 150 0.07 18.63 -16.53
C GLY A 150 -0.21 19.30 -15.17
N THR A 151 -0.24 18.52 -14.09
CA THR A 151 -0.49 19.04 -12.74
C THR A 151 0.81 19.58 -12.16
N PRO A 152 0.84 20.79 -11.59
CA PRO A 152 2.03 21.27 -10.89
C PRO A 152 2.45 20.25 -9.81
N ALA A 153 3.71 19.84 -9.82
CA ALA A 153 4.19 18.74 -8.99
C ALA A 153 3.97 18.98 -7.48
N TRP A 154 4.08 20.24 -7.04
CA TRP A 154 3.79 20.60 -5.65
C TRP A 154 2.32 20.35 -5.26
N GLU A 155 1.37 20.45 -6.19
CA GLU A 155 -0.03 20.07 -5.99
C GLU A 155 -0.24 18.55 -6.10
N MET A 156 0.53 17.88 -6.97
CA MET A 156 0.46 16.44 -7.17
C MET A 156 0.98 15.65 -5.96
N TYR A 157 1.85 16.24 -5.14
CA TYR A 157 2.47 15.54 -4.02
C TYR A 157 1.46 14.95 -3.02
N LYS A 158 0.42 15.71 -2.61
CA LYS A 158 -0.65 15.23 -1.72
C LYS A 158 -1.43 14.03 -2.30
N PRO A 159 -2.07 14.13 -3.50
CA PRO A 159 -2.81 13.01 -4.05
C PRO A 159 -1.92 11.81 -4.37
N TRP A 160 -0.66 12.02 -4.78
CA TRP A 160 0.30 10.93 -4.98
C TRP A 160 0.66 10.21 -3.68
N ALA A 161 0.93 10.95 -2.59
CA ALA A 161 1.17 10.39 -1.26
C ALA A 161 0.00 9.53 -0.78
N ILE A 162 -1.22 10.07 -0.79
CA ILE A 162 -2.41 9.34 -0.34
C ILE A 162 -2.65 8.10 -1.20
N THR A 163 -2.63 8.25 -2.53
CA THR A 163 -2.92 7.16 -3.46
C THR A 163 -1.89 6.03 -3.34
N SER A 164 -0.60 6.35 -3.24
CA SER A 164 0.47 5.36 -3.16
C SER A 164 0.43 4.56 -1.84
N ILE A 165 0.11 5.20 -0.70
CA ILE A 165 -0.15 4.50 0.56
C ILE A 165 -1.39 3.61 0.44
N THR A 166 -2.48 4.11 -0.16
CA THR A 166 -3.71 3.34 -0.38
C THR A 166 -3.45 2.07 -1.22
N ILE A 167 -2.65 2.18 -2.28
CA ILE A 167 -2.21 1.02 -3.08
C ILE A 167 -1.45 0.02 -2.21
N ALA A 168 -0.48 0.48 -1.41
CA ALA A 168 0.32 -0.40 -0.57
C ALA A 168 -0.54 -1.14 0.48
N VAL A 169 -1.51 -0.47 1.10
CA VAL A 169 -2.47 -1.09 2.03
C VAL A 169 -3.35 -2.14 1.33
N ALA A 170 -3.89 -1.83 0.15
CA ALA A 170 -4.71 -2.77 -0.61
C ALA A 170 -3.91 -4.00 -1.06
N VAL A 171 -2.65 -3.80 -1.49
CA VAL A 171 -1.74 -4.89 -1.84
C VAL A 171 -1.39 -5.72 -0.61
N ALA A 172 -1.14 -5.10 0.55
CA ALA A 172 -0.89 -5.81 1.80
C ALA A 172 -2.06 -6.73 2.17
N LEU A 173 -3.32 -6.29 1.98
CA LEU A 173 -4.50 -7.15 2.16
C LEU A 173 -4.46 -8.39 1.27
N VAL A 174 -4.11 -8.21 0.00
CA VAL A 174 -3.95 -9.34 -0.93
C VAL A 174 -2.87 -10.29 -0.43
N LEU A 175 -1.70 -9.79 -0.05
CA LEU A 175 -0.62 -10.66 0.42
C LEU A 175 -1.05 -11.45 1.68
N TRP A 176 -1.69 -10.78 2.64
CA TRP A 176 -2.19 -11.43 3.85
C TRP A 176 -3.25 -12.49 3.54
N TRP A 177 -4.26 -12.20 2.72
CA TRP A 177 -5.32 -13.18 2.45
C TRP A 177 -4.84 -14.41 1.66
N ARG A 178 -3.61 -14.37 1.12
CA ARG A 178 -2.99 -15.51 0.43
C ARG A 178 -2.31 -16.45 1.41
N MET A 179 -1.93 -15.94 2.59
CA MET A 179 -1.23 -16.68 3.63
C MET A 179 -2.14 -17.12 4.78
N ILE A 180 -3.09 -16.27 5.17
CA ILE A 180 -3.95 -16.49 6.33
C ILE A 180 -5.43 -16.38 5.96
N ARG A 181 -6.31 -16.76 6.89
CA ARG A 181 -7.76 -16.65 6.72
C ARG A 181 -8.14 -15.21 6.39
N PHE A 182 -9.09 -15.04 5.48
CA PHE A 182 -9.51 -13.73 4.98
C PHE A 182 -9.95 -12.79 6.11
N GLU A 183 -10.66 -13.31 7.11
CA GLU A 183 -11.10 -12.52 8.27
C GLU A 183 -9.91 -11.99 9.09
N TYR A 184 -8.86 -12.79 9.27
CA TYR A 184 -7.62 -12.34 9.92
C TYR A 184 -6.81 -11.40 9.03
N ALA A 185 -6.82 -11.60 7.71
CA ALA A 185 -6.19 -10.69 6.77
C ALA A 185 -6.81 -9.28 6.83
N LEU A 186 -8.14 -9.19 6.97
CA LEU A 186 -8.82 -7.91 7.21
C LEU A 186 -8.35 -7.26 8.51
N ILE A 187 -8.31 -8.01 9.62
CA ILE A 187 -7.92 -7.48 10.94
C ILE A 187 -6.47 -6.98 10.91
N VAL A 188 -5.53 -7.83 10.48
CA VAL A 188 -4.09 -7.49 10.45
C VAL A 188 -3.83 -6.31 9.51
N THR A 189 -4.44 -6.30 8.32
CA THR A 189 -4.26 -5.19 7.38
C THR A 189 -4.84 -3.90 7.92
N THR A 190 -6.02 -3.93 8.53
CA THR A 190 -6.66 -2.73 9.08
C THR A 190 -5.86 -2.16 10.25
N ALA A 191 -5.38 -3.02 11.16
CA ALA A 191 -4.57 -2.61 12.29
C ALA A 191 -3.23 -2.01 11.83
N THR A 192 -2.52 -2.70 10.93
CA THR A 192 -1.22 -2.22 10.40
C THR A 192 -1.39 -0.96 9.56
N ALA A 193 -2.47 -0.83 8.78
CA ALA A 193 -2.81 0.40 8.08
C ALA A 193 -3.06 1.55 9.06
N ALA A 194 -3.87 1.36 10.10
CA ALA A 194 -4.14 2.40 11.10
C ALA A 194 -2.86 2.91 11.78
N VAL A 195 -1.97 2.00 12.21
CA VAL A 195 -0.67 2.37 12.80
C VAL A 195 0.23 3.07 11.79
N THR A 196 0.30 2.57 10.55
CA THR A 196 1.10 3.19 9.48
C THR A 196 0.59 4.61 9.18
N LEU A 197 -0.73 4.81 9.15
CA LEU A 197 -1.31 6.13 8.90
C LEU A 197 -1.08 7.08 10.07
N ALA A 198 -1.12 6.60 11.30
CA ALA A 198 -0.88 7.42 12.49
C ALA A 198 0.57 7.88 12.62
N TYR A 199 1.55 7.04 12.27
CA TYR A 199 2.96 7.30 12.59
C TYR A 199 3.89 7.38 11.37
N GLY A 200 3.57 6.69 10.28
CA GLY A 200 4.41 6.62 9.08
C GLY A 200 3.97 7.52 7.93
N SER A 201 2.70 7.96 7.91
CA SER A 201 2.13 8.76 6.81
C SER A 201 2.87 10.05 6.45
N PRO A 202 3.62 10.73 7.34
CA PRO A 202 4.45 11.87 6.93
C PRO A 202 5.50 11.51 5.86
N GLU A 203 5.94 10.25 5.82
CA GLU A 203 6.93 9.75 4.86
C GLU A 203 6.29 8.69 3.95
N PRO A 204 5.58 9.07 2.88
CA PRO A 204 4.73 8.14 2.12
C PRO A 204 5.49 6.95 1.53
N TYR A 205 6.70 7.17 1.00
CA TYR A 205 7.55 6.09 0.48
C TYR A 205 7.96 5.09 1.58
N ALA A 206 8.28 5.57 2.78
CA ALA A 206 8.62 4.72 3.92
C ALA A 206 7.38 4.02 4.48
N ALA A 207 6.23 4.69 4.53
CA ALA A 207 4.95 4.11 4.92
C ALA A 207 4.56 2.91 4.04
N MET A 208 4.74 3.03 2.72
CA MET A 208 4.51 1.93 1.78
C MET A 208 5.41 0.72 2.08
N ILE A 209 6.69 0.96 2.34
CA ILE A 209 7.63 -0.11 2.70
C ILE A 209 7.20 -0.75 4.02
N THR A 210 6.91 0.05 5.03
CA THR A 210 6.53 -0.41 6.37
C THR A 210 5.28 -1.30 6.36
N VAL A 211 4.24 -0.94 5.59
CA VAL A 211 3.01 -1.75 5.54
C VAL A 211 3.16 -3.03 4.71
N LEU A 212 4.04 -3.02 3.69
CA LEU A 212 4.29 -4.17 2.82
C LEU A 212 5.34 -5.14 3.39
N LEU A 213 6.25 -4.65 4.24
CA LEU A 213 7.37 -5.42 4.74
C LEU A 213 6.92 -6.67 5.52
N PRO A 214 5.98 -6.61 6.49
CA PRO A 214 5.55 -7.80 7.22
C PRO A 214 5.03 -8.93 6.33
N PRO A 215 4.05 -8.73 5.42
CA PRO A 215 3.59 -9.82 4.59
C PRO A 215 4.66 -10.33 3.60
N VAL A 216 5.52 -9.46 3.07
CA VAL A 216 6.63 -9.86 2.18
C VAL A 216 7.66 -10.73 2.93
N LEU A 217 8.01 -10.37 4.17
CA LEU A 217 8.93 -11.15 4.99
C LEU A 217 8.37 -12.54 5.30
N VAL A 218 7.10 -12.63 5.69
CA VAL A 218 6.44 -13.91 5.98
C VAL A 218 6.36 -14.79 4.72
N LEU A 219 6.03 -14.20 3.56
CA LEU A 219 6.03 -14.91 2.27
C LEU A 219 7.43 -15.42 1.90
N THR A 220 8.45 -14.58 2.04
CA THR A 220 9.82 -14.93 1.68
C THR A 220 10.35 -16.03 2.59
N TRP A 221 10.15 -15.90 3.90
CA TRP A 221 10.55 -16.90 4.89
C TRP A 221 9.88 -18.26 4.67
N SER A 222 8.57 -18.27 4.42
CA SER A 222 7.83 -19.50 4.14
C SER A 222 8.29 -20.17 2.83
N GLY A 223 8.60 -19.39 1.80
CA GLY A 223 9.19 -19.87 0.54
C GLY A 223 10.56 -20.52 0.72
N LEU A 224 11.45 -19.88 1.49
CA LEU A 224 12.80 -20.41 1.78
C LEU A 224 12.73 -21.74 2.54
N ARG A 225 11.86 -21.85 3.56
CA ARG A 225 11.67 -23.09 4.32
C ARG A 225 11.15 -24.25 3.46
N ALA A 226 10.17 -23.97 2.58
CA ALA A 226 9.63 -24.99 1.69
C ALA A 226 10.67 -25.53 0.69
N GLY A 227 11.61 -24.68 0.24
CA GLY A 227 12.72 -25.09 -0.61
C GLY A 227 13.73 -25.99 0.10
N SER A 228 14.07 -25.70 1.35
CA SER A 228 15.02 -26.49 2.14
C SER A 228 14.50 -27.89 2.49
N SER A 229 13.19 -28.05 2.72
CA SER A 229 12.59 -29.36 3.00
C SER A 229 12.45 -30.28 1.77
N ALA A 230 12.64 -29.75 0.55
CA ALA A 230 12.56 -30.50 -0.69
C ALA A 230 13.92 -31.09 -1.14
N ALA A 231 15.02 -30.80 -0.44
CA ALA A 231 16.31 -31.43 -0.69
C ALA A 231 16.26 -32.89 -0.20
N PRO A 232 16.37 -33.90 -1.09
CA PRO A 232 16.29 -35.28 -0.67
C PRO A 232 17.51 -35.64 0.17
N GLU A 233 17.26 -36.04 1.41
CA GLU A 233 18.21 -36.78 2.22
C GLU A 233 18.68 -37.98 1.40
N ARG A 234 19.96 -37.99 1.01
CA ARG A 234 20.56 -39.11 0.26
C ARG A 234 20.48 -40.34 1.16
N ALA A 235 19.48 -41.18 0.93
CA ALA A 235 19.36 -42.46 1.60
C ALA A 235 20.63 -43.30 1.33
N PRO A 236 21.24 -43.92 2.35
CA PRO A 236 22.42 -44.75 2.14
C PRO A 236 22.05 -45.98 1.28
N PRO A 237 22.97 -46.49 0.46
CA PRO A 237 22.69 -47.62 -0.41
C PRO A 237 22.31 -48.82 0.44
N ARG A 238 21.10 -49.36 0.21
CA ARG A 238 20.68 -50.65 0.76
C ARG A 238 21.53 -51.74 0.09
N GLY A 239 22.61 -52.13 0.77
CA GLY A 239 23.43 -53.29 0.40
C GLY A 239 22.57 -54.55 0.38
N GLY A 240 22.49 -55.18 -0.80
CA GLY A 240 21.68 -56.35 -1.05
C GLY A 240 22.12 -57.59 -0.28
N ARG A 241 21.13 -58.37 0.15
CA ARG A 241 21.31 -59.73 0.67
C ARG A 241 21.54 -60.66 -0.53
N PRO A 242 22.59 -61.51 -0.56
CA PRO A 242 22.77 -62.45 -1.66
C PRO A 242 21.71 -63.58 -1.57
N PRO A 243 21.24 -64.12 -2.71
CA PRO A 243 20.30 -65.22 -2.71
C PRO A 243 21.02 -66.52 -2.32
N GLY A 244 20.32 -67.35 -1.53
CA GLY A 244 20.79 -68.67 -1.16
C GLY A 244 21.03 -69.57 -2.38
N GLY A 245 22.08 -70.39 -2.30
CA GLY A 245 22.27 -71.57 -3.14
C GLY A 245 22.07 -72.84 -2.30
N PRO A 246 21.56 -73.94 -2.88
CA PRO A 246 21.34 -75.20 -2.18
C PRO A 246 22.62 -76.06 -2.16
N GLY A 247 22.82 -76.81 -1.07
CA GLY A 247 23.93 -77.77 -0.88
C GLY A 247 24.27 -77.95 0.58
#